data_AF-A0A921G9G3-F1
#
_entry.id   AF-A0A921G9G3-F1
#
_cell.length_a   1.000
_cell.length_b   1.000
_cell.length_c   1.000
_cell.angle_alpha   90.00
_cell.angle_beta   90.00
_cell.angle_gamma   90.00
#
_symmetry.space_group_name_H-M   'P 1'
#
loop_
_entity.id
_entity.type
_entity.pdbx_description
1 polymer ?
#
loop_
_entity_poly.entity_id
_entity_poly.type
_entity_poly.pdbx_seq_one_letter_code
_entity_poly.pdbx_strand_id
1 'polypeptide(L)'
;KLYDKIIDKNLTVKRINISANHVVSETTLINQKTIEQLDLFTDYEALKKQREKESKELLKEKKLQQATLQIKKKYGKNAILKGMNLKEGATTIERNKTIGGHKA
;
A
#
# COMPACT_ATOMS: atom_id res chain seq x y z
N LYS A 1 -17.25 -24.75 4.74
CA LYS A 1 -16.11 -24.22 5.52
C LYS A 1 -14.83 -24.41 4.71
N LEU A 2 -14.21 -23.32 4.23
CA LEU A 2 -13.01 -23.36 3.38
C LEU A 2 -11.73 -23.48 4.21
N TYR A 3 -11.67 -22.76 5.33
CA TYR A 3 -10.57 -22.79 6.29
C TYR A 3 -10.21 -24.23 6.69
N ASP A 4 -11.17 -25.03 7.13
CA ASP A 4 -10.96 -26.42 7.55
C ASP A 4 -10.43 -27.34 6.43
N LYS A 5 -10.59 -26.96 5.16
CA LYS A 5 -10.15 -27.75 4.00
C LYS A 5 -8.72 -27.42 3.55
N ILE A 6 -8.23 -26.22 3.83
CA ILE A 6 -6.95 -25.72 3.29
C ILE A 6 -5.88 -25.53 4.37
N ILE A 7 -6.25 -25.61 5.64
CA ILE A 7 -5.33 -25.41 6.75
C ILE A 7 -4.57 -26.70 7.07
N ASP A 8 -3.26 -26.59 7.25
CA ASP A 8 -2.43 -27.69 7.77
C ASP A 8 -2.61 -27.77 9.29
N LYS A 9 -3.05 -28.93 9.78
CA LYS A 9 -3.32 -29.18 11.20
C LYS A 9 -2.06 -29.22 12.06
N ASN A 10 -0.89 -29.40 11.46
CA ASN A 10 0.39 -29.48 12.16
C ASN A 10 1.03 -28.10 12.40
N LEU A 11 0.46 -27.01 11.86
CA LEU A 11 1.01 -25.66 11.97
C LEU A 11 0.22 -24.80 12.97
N THR A 12 0.93 -23.97 13.75
CA THR A 12 0.31 -22.95 14.61
C THR A 12 -0.19 -21.78 13.77
N VAL A 13 -1.47 -21.42 13.95
CA VAL A 13 -2.12 -20.34 13.21
C VAL A 13 -2.27 -19.10 14.10
N LYS A 14 -1.76 -17.95 13.64
CA LYS A 14 -2.00 -16.65 14.29
C LYS A 14 -3.05 -15.87 13.51
N ARG A 15 -4.23 -15.67 14.08
CA ARG A 15 -5.29 -14.87 13.47
C ARG A 15 -5.09 -13.39 13.80
N ILE A 16 -5.07 -12.55 12.77
CA ILE A 16 -5.08 -11.09 12.88
C ILE A 16 -6.39 -10.58 12.29
N ASN A 17 -7.13 -9.79 13.06
CA ASN A 17 -8.34 -9.13 12.58
C ASN A 17 -7.98 -7.67 12.28
N ILE A 18 -8.35 -7.18 11.10
CA ILE A 18 -8.16 -5.78 10.70
C ILE A 18 -9.54 -5.23 10.37
N SER A 19 -9.94 -4.15 11.03
CA SER A 19 -11.19 -3.43 10.76
C SER A 19 -10.85 -2.00 10.36
N ALA A 20 -11.45 -1.52 9.28
CA ALA A 20 -11.38 -0.11 8.91
C ALA A 20 -12.63 0.58 9.45
N ASN A 21 -12.46 1.42 10.48
CA ASN A 21 -13.54 2.24 11.04
C ASN A 21 -13.56 3.60 10.33
N HIS A 22 -14.75 4.20 10.21
CA HIS A 22 -14.95 5.54 9.61
C HIS A 22 -14.42 5.69 8.18
N VAL A 23 -14.61 4.66 7.34
CA VAL A 23 -14.25 4.73 5.92
C VAL A 23 -15.15 5.75 5.23
N VAL A 24 -14.54 6.84 4.76
CA VAL A 24 -15.21 7.88 3.98
C VAL A 24 -14.76 7.82 2.52
N SER A 25 -15.64 8.22 1.61
CA SER A 25 -15.27 8.28 0.19
C SER A 25 -14.39 9.51 -0.07
N GLU A 26 -13.47 9.38 -1.03
CA GLU A 26 -12.57 10.48 -1.40
C GLU A 26 -13.36 11.72 -1.88
N THR A 27 -14.49 11.52 -2.56
CA THR A 27 -15.36 12.60 -3.03
C THR A 27 -16.05 13.33 -1.88
N THR A 28 -16.23 12.70 -0.72
CA THR A 28 -16.83 13.33 0.47
C THR A 28 -15.88 14.33 1.13
N LEU A 29 -14.56 14.07 1.10
CA LEU A 29 -13.55 14.94 1.71
C LEU A 29 -13.33 16.23 0.91
N ILE A 30 -13.41 16.16 -0.42
CA ILE A 30 -13.22 17.33 -1.30
C ILE A 30 -14.29 18.41 -1.06
N ASN A 31 -15.48 18.00 -0.60
CA ASN A 31 -16.62 18.90 -0.38
C ASN A 31 -16.69 19.48 1.03
N GLN A 32 -15.84 19.05 1.96
CA GLN A 32 -15.72 19.70 3.26
C GLN A 32 -14.87 20.97 3.08
N LYS A 33 -15.54 22.10 2.85
CA LYS A 33 -14.92 23.41 3.07
C LYS A 33 -14.59 23.50 4.57
N THR A 34 -13.33 23.24 4.92
CA THR A 34 -12.78 23.60 6.22
C THR A 34 -12.81 25.12 6.31
N ILE A 35 -13.76 25.65 7.06
CA ILE A 35 -13.80 27.06 7.42
C ILE A 35 -12.75 27.23 8.52
N GLU A 36 -11.62 27.83 8.16
CA GLU A 36 -10.56 28.13 9.11
C GLU A 36 -10.73 29.58 9.58
N GLN A 37 -10.73 29.78 10.90
CA GLN A 37 -10.67 31.11 11.46
C GLN A 37 -9.25 31.65 11.30
N LEU A 38 -9.11 32.85 10.73
CA LEU A 38 -7.83 33.52 10.66
C LEU A 38 -7.46 34.05 12.05
N ASP A 39 -6.28 33.65 12.52
CA ASP A 39 -5.58 34.22 13.67
C ASP A 39 -4.48 35.21 13.22
N LEU A 40 -4.27 36.25 14.02
CA LEU A 40 -3.30 37.32 13.76
C LEU A 40 -1.84 36.86 13.97
N PHE A 41 -1.62 35.82 14.77
CA PHE A 41 -0.28 35.32 15.10
C PHE A 41 0.19 34.18 14.18
N THR A 42 -0.64 33.77 13.22
CA THR A 42 -0.32 32.68 12.28
C THR A 42 0.41 33.19 11.05
N ASP A 43 1.57 32.59 10.74
CA ASP A 43 2.27 32.82 9.48
C ASP A 43 1.61 32.01 8.34
N TYR A 44 0.72 32.68 7.61
CA TYR A 44 -0.01 32.07 6.49
C TYR A 44 0.87 31.75 5.28
N GLU A 45 2.00 32.43 5.10
CA GLU A 45 2.91 32.11 3.99
C GLU A 45 3.62 30.79 4.24
N ALA A 46 4.11 30.59 5.47
CA ALA A 46 4.68 29.31 5.89
C ALA A 46 3.66 28.17 5.80
N LEU A 47 2.44 28.41 6.30
CA LEU A 47 1.33 27.43 6.26
C LEU A 47 0.96 27.04 4.82
N LYS A 48 0.90 28.02 3.90
CA LYS A 48 0.61 27.77 2.49
C LYS A 48 1.70 26.93 1.83
N LYS A 49 2.98 27.24 2.05
CA LYS A 49 4.10 26.44 1.55
C LYS A 49 4.05 25.00 2.07
N GLN A 50 3.70 24.80 3.34
CA GLN A 50 3.54 23.49 3.93
C GLN A 50 2.40 22.69 3.28
N ARG A 51 1.23 23.30 3.10
CA ARG A 51 0.08 22.69 2.38
C ARG A 51 0.42 22.33 0.94
N GLU A 52 1.13 23.19 0.22
CA GLU A 52 1.57 22.91 -1.14
C GLU A 52 2.54 21.73 -1.19
N LYS A 53 3.46 21.62 -0.22
CA LYS A 53 4.36 20.48 -0.13
C LYS A 53 3.59 19.18 0.17
N GLU A 54 2.70 19.21 1.16
CA GLU A 54 1.88 18.06 1.54
C GLU A 54 0.98 17.59 0.39
N SER A 55 0.32 18.51 -0.31
CA SER A 55 -0.50 18.17 -1.48
C SER A 55 0.33 17.54 -2.61
N LYS A 56 1.56 18.01 -2.86
CA LYS A 56 2.47 17.40 -3.83
C LYS A 56 2.87 15.98 -3.43
N GLU A 57 3.15 15.74 -2.15
CA GLU A 57 3.46 14.41 -1.62
C GLU A 57 2.27 13.46 -1.74
N LEU A 58 1.08 13.90 -1.35
CA LEU A 58 -0.17 13.15 -1.49
C LEU A 58 -0.47 12.79 -2.95
N LEU A 59 -0.29 13.73 -3.89
CA LEU A 59 -0.46 13.46 -5.32
C LEU A 59 0.52 12.42 -5.84
N LYS A 60 1.78 12.46 -5.38
CA LYS A 60 2.79 11.47 -5.73
C LYS A 60 2.43 10.10 -5.19
N GLU A 61 1.97 10.02 -3.94
CA GLU A 61 1.52 8.77 -3.33
C GLU A 61 0.30 8.19 -4.07
N LYS A 62 -0.71 9.01 -4.37
CA LYS A 62 -1.91 8.59 -5.11
C LYS A 62 -1.56 7.98 -6.46
N LYS A 63 -0.62 8.59 -7.20
CA LYS A 63 -0.12 8.04 -8.47
C LYS A 63 0.52 6.67 -8.30
N LEU A 64 1.32 6.47 -7.24
CA LEU A 64 1.93 5.18 -6.94
C LEU A 64 0.88 4.12 -6.58
N GLN A 65 -0.12 4.47 -5.77
CA GLN A 65 -1.22 3.57 -5.42
C GLN A 65 -2.02 3.14 -6.67
N GLN A 66 -2.35 4.10 -7.55
CA GLN A 66 -3.04 3.81 -8.81
C GLN A 66 -2.22 2.88 -9.71
N ALA A 67 -0.92 3.15 -9.89
CA ALA A 67 -0.03 2.27 -10.65
C ALA A 67 0.00 0.85 -10.07
N THR A 68 0.07 0.73 -8.74
CA THR A 68 0.04 -0.55 -8.05
C THR A 68 -1.26 -1.32 -8.30
N LEU A 69 -2.41 -0.62 -8.26
CA LEU A 69 -3.71 -1.21 -8.54
C LEU A 69 -3.83 -1.66 -10.00
N GLN A 70 -3.35 -0.86 -10.95
CA GLN A 70 -3.34 -1.23 -12.37
C GLN A 70 -2.51 -2.50 -12.62
N ILE A 71 -1.31 -2.59 -12.02
CA ILE A 71 -0.46 -3.77 -12.10
C ILE A 71 -1.17 -4.99 -11.51
N LYS A 72 -1.76 -4.87 -10.31
CA LYS A 72 -2.52 -5.95 -9.67
C LYS A 72 -3.73 -6.39 -10.49
N LYS A 73 -4.42 -5.46 -11.16
CA LYS A 73 -5.57 -5.77 -12.02
C LYS A 73 -5.16 -6.51 -13.30
N LYS A 74 -4.04 -6.13 -13.91
CA LYS A 74 -3.55 -6.72 -15.17
C LYS A 74 -2.85 -8.07 -14.97
N TYR A 75 -2.07 -8.22 -13.89
CA TYR A 75 -1.17 -9.37 -13.68
C TYR A 75 -1.50 -10.20 -12.43
N GLY A 76 -2.57 -9.86 -11.71
CA GLY A 76 -3.05 -10.56 -10.52
C GLY A 76 -2.46 -10.06 -9.20
N LYS A 77 -2.99 -10.57 -8.08
CA LYS A 77 -2.70 -10.08 -6.71
C LYS A 77 -1.21 -10.15 -6.32
N ASN A 78 -0.48 -11.13 -6.84
CA ASN A 78 0.95 -11.38 -6.55
C ASN A 78 1.91 -10.71 -7.54
N ALA A 79 1.41 -9.88 -8.46
CA ALA A 79 2.21 -9.28 -9.53
C ALA A 79 3.36 -8.42 -9.00
N ILE A 80 3.12 -7.63 -7.96
CA ILE A 80 4.16 -6.75 -7.36
C ILE A 80 5.29 -7.58 -6.76
N LEU A 81 4.94 -8.60 -5.97
CA LEU A 81 5.92 -9.51 -5.35
C LEU A 81 6.74 -10.24 -6.42
N LYS A 82 6.08 -10.75 -7.47
CA LYS A 82 6.76 -11.39 -8.59
C LYS A 82 7.66 -10.42 -9.36
N GLY A 83 7.23 -9.17 -9.56
CA GLY A 83 8.03 -8.14 -10.21
C GLY A 83 9.29 -7.79 -9.41
N MET A 84 9.20 -7.73 -8.08
CA MET A 84 10.37 -7.49 -7.22
C MET A 84 11.42 -8.60 -7.32
N ASN A 85 10.99 -9.85 -7.57
CA ASN A 85 11.92 -10.97 -7.78
C ASN A 85 12.76 -10.85 -9.07
N LEU A 86 12.39 -9.96 -9.99
CA LEU A 86 13.11 -9.70 -11.24
C LEU A 86 14.08 -8.51 -11.12
N LYS A 87 14.12 -7.83 -9.97
CA LYS A 87 15.02 -6.71 -9.74
C LYS A 87 16.46 -7.23 -9.62
N GLU A 88 17.41 -6.46 -10.12
CA GLU A 88 18.84 -6.73 -9.94
C GLU A 88 19.18 -6.91 -8.45
N GLY A 89 19.90 -7.98 -8.12
CA GLY A 89 20.21 -8.40 -6.74
C GLY A 89 19.15 -9.28 -6.06
N ALA A 90 18.01 -9.57 -6.70
CA ALA A 90 17.03 -10.51 -6.15
C ALA A 90 17.46 -11.97 -6.39
N THR A 91 17.50 -12.77 -5.32
CA THR A 91 17.93 -14.19 -5.35
C THR A 91 16.78 -15.19 -5.47
N THR A 92 15.53 -14.71 -5.52
CA THR A 92 14.34 -15.58 -5.49
C THR A 92 14.29 -16.57 -6.64
N ILE A 93 14.72 -16.16 -7.84
CA ILE A 93 14.74 -17.05 -9.03
C ILE A 93 15.78 -18.14 -8.86
N GLU A 94 16.98 -17.79 -8.40
CA GLU A 94 18.07 -18.74 -8.16
C GLU A 94 17.68 -19.75 -7.08
N ARG A 95 17.12 -19.27 -5.96
CA ARG A 95 16.61 -20.11 -4.88
C ARG A 95 15.56 -21.10 -5.37
N ASN A 96 14.63 -20.67 -6.23
CA ASN A 96 13.59 -21.56 -6.77
C ASN A 96 14.15 -22.66 -7.69
N LYS A 97 15.36 -22.49 -8.22
CA LYS A 97 16.09 -23.51 -9.00
C LYS A 97 17.00 -24.39 -8.14
N THR A 98 16.98 -24.22 -6.82
CA THR A 98 17.83 -24.96 -5.89
C THR A 98 16.97 -25.91 -5.06
N ILE A 99 17.31 -27.20 -5.02
CA ILE A 99 16.65 -28.20 -4.16
C ILE A 99 17.65 -28.61 -3.09
N GLY A 100 17.33 -28.34 -1.82
CA GLY A 100 18.18 -28.74 -0.68
C GLY A 100 19.56 -28.07 -0.62
N GLY A 101 19.78 -26.94 -1.30
CA GLY A 101 21.07 -26.26 -1.37
C GLY A 101 21.93 -26.61 -2.59
N HIS A 102 21.49 -27.58 -3.40
CA HIS A 102 22.12 -27.91 -4.67
C HIS A 102 21.30 -27.39 -5.85
N LYS A 103 21.98 -26.85 -6.87
CA LYS A 103 21.33 -26.48 -8.14
C LYS A 103 20.70 -27.74 -8.74
N ALA A 104 19.41 -27.67 -9.05
CA ALA A 104 18.70 -28.70 -9.80
C ALA A 104 19.15 -28.71 -11.26
#